data_AF-H8FSE7-F1
#
_entry.id   AF-H8FSE7-F1
#
_cell.length_a   1.000
_cell.length_b   1.000
_cell.length_c   1.000
_cell.angle_alpha   90.00
_cell.angle_beta   90.00
_cell.angle_gamma   90.00
#
_symmetry.space_group_name_H-M   'P 1'
#
loop_
_entity.id
_entity.type
_entity.pdbx_description
1 polymer ?
#
loop_
_entity_poly.entity_id
_entity_poly.type
_entity_poly.pdbx_seq_one_letter_code
_entity_poly.pdbx_strand_id
1 'polypeptide(L)'
;MDIDIDIDLGQITALVIDDNRYARSFIKTALNSFGLRTILEAEDGPTGLDLLGRETVHFVIVAQDLSPMNGIDFTRQLRSGDIVSCIDIAVIMISTESSREMVVEARNSGVTEFLVKPLSTESLFRRVRNVLVNPRAFVQSQDFTGPDRRSLTLPPPDQIERRVAPPLPRPVPLVQPAGGPIRLVSSPSSEPRRAQPTVDSKGRRRFVPGEMIFAEGEPGDVAYVVESGVVSIFKQVEEHEVELGRIRTNGVFGEMALIDGEPRMAAARAVEDTVCLVIPMAALRTQLGKTPELVILVMETLLHDIRRMGRELGQIRAILERKRAEETVSPARNDPS
;
A
#
# COMPACT_ATOMS: atom_id res chain seq x y z
N MET A 1 13.98 16.96 10.65
CA MET A 1 14.08 18.09 9.71
C MET A 1 12.81 18.87 9.93
N ASP A 2 12.89 19.91 10.74
CA ASP A 2 11.72 20.66 11.16
C ASP A 2 11.27 21.53 9.98
N ILE A 3 10.11 21.20 9.44
CA ILE A 3 9.48 21.93 8.34
C ILE A 3 8.27 22.60 8.96
N ASP A 4 8.46 23.81 9.48
CA ASP A 4 7.38 24.63 10.02
C ASP A 4 6.27 24.80 8.98
N ILE A 5 5.06 24.44 9.40
CA ILE A 5 3.83 24.70 8.66
C ILE A 5 3.11 25.78 9.46
N ASP A 6 3.13 27.01 8.96
CA ASP A 6 2.43 28.15 9.57
C ASP A 6 0.92 28.13 9.24
N ILE A 7 0.30 26.95 9.35
CA ILE A 7 -1.10 26.67 9.01
C ILE A 7 -1.67 25.72 10.05
N ASP A 8 -2.74 26.13 10.74
CA ASP A 8 -3.48 25.26 11.63
C ASP A 8 -4.27 24.21 10.83
N LEU A 9 -3.68 23.01 10.71
CA LEU A 9 -4.30 21.87 10.06
C LEU A 9 -5.42 21.22 10.91
N GLY A 10 -5.64 21.69 12.15
CA GLY A 10 -6.63 21.13 13.08
C GLY A 10 -8.08 21.33 12.67
N GLN A 11 -8.38 22.32 11.82
CA GLN A 11 -9.70 22.56 11.23
C GLN A 11 -9.89 21.93 9.83
N ILE A 12 -8.84 21.31 9.27
CA ILE A 12 -8.87 20.77 7.91
C ILE A 12 -9.32 19.30 7.94
N THR A 13 -10.50 19.05 7.39
CA THR A 13 -11.03 17.70 7.16
C THR A 13 -10.49 17.11 5.86
N ALA A 14 -9.81 15.97 5.96
CA ALA A 14 -9.45 15.11 4.84
C ALA A 14 -10.46 13.97 4.67
N LEU A 15 -10.71 13.52 3.44
CA LEU A 15 -11.37 12.24 3.16
C LEU A 15 -10.35 11.28 2.54
N VAL A 16 -10.24 10.07 3.10
CA VAL A 16 -9.33 9.02 2.60
C VAL A 16 -10.16 7.84 2.09
N ILE A 17 -9.98 7.51 0.82
CA ILE A 17 -10.69 6.44 0.12
C ILE A 17 -9.67 5.43 -0.40
N ASP A 18 -9.57 4.27 0.24
CA ASP A 18 -8.70 3.15 -0.15
C ASP A 18 -9.36 1.88 0.40
N ASP A 19 -9.54 0.83 -0.40
CA ASP A 19 -10.19 -0.41 0.02
C ASP A 19 -9.31 -1.14 1.06
N ASN A 20 -7.99 -0.99 0.93
CA ASN A 20 -7.02 -1.53 1.86
C ASN A 20 -6.99 -0.72 3.18
N ARG A 21 -7.56 -1.31 4.23
CA ARG A 21 -7.56 -0.77 5.60
C ARG A 21 -6.17 -0.37 6.11
N TYR A 22 -5.11 -1.06 5.73
CA TYR A 22 -3.73 -0.71 6.11
C TYR A 22 -3.26 0.56 5.40
N ALA A 23 -3.62 0.77 4.13
CA ALA A 23 -3.32 2.00 3.41
C ALA A 23 -4.14 3.19 3.96
N ARG A 24 -5.41 3.01 4.33
CA ARG A 24 -6.16 4.05 5.07
C ARG A 24 -5.49 4.39 6.40
N SER A 25 -5.08 3.38 7.17
CA SER A 25 -4.32 3.57 8.42
C SER A 25 -2.98 4.27 8.17
N PHE A 26 -2.28 3.98 7.06
CA PHE A 26 -1.06 4.68 6.66
C PHE A 26 -1.31 6.18 6.59
N ILE A 27 -2.27 6.53 5.74
CA ILE A 27 -2.56 7.89 5.35
C ILE A 27 -3.06 8.66 6.56
N LYS A 28 -3.92 8.04 7.37
CA LYS A 28 -4.42 8.59 8.64
C LYS A 28 -3.30 8.88 9.63
N THR A 29 -2.42 7.92 9.91
CA THR A 29 -1.30 8.11 10.85
C THR A 29 -0.31 9.16 10.34
N ALA A 30 -0.01 9.18 9.03
CA ALA A 30 0.83 10.19 8.42
C ALA A 30 0.21 11.60 8.54
N LEU A 31 -1.05 11.79 8.15
CA LEU A 31 -1.76 13.07 8.28
C LEU A 31 -1.87 13.54 9.74
N ASN A 32 -2.18 12.63 10.67
CA ASN A 32 -2.20 12.91 12.12
C ASN A 32 -0.84 13.41 12.62
N SER A 33 0.27 12.82 12.14
CA SER A 33 1.62 13.25 12.52
C SER A 33 1.98 14.68 12.08
N PHE A 34 1.26 15.23 11.09
CA PHE A 34 1.38 16.62 10.66
C PHE A 34 0.38 17.57 11.34
N GLY A 35 -0.54 17.06 12.16
CA GLY A 35 -1.50 17.87 12.91
C GLY A 35 -2.89 17.99 12.29
N LEU A 36 -3.20 17.29 11.18
CA LEU A 36 -4.60 17.09 10.80
C LEU A 36 -5.28 16.23 11.86
N ARG A 37 -6.48 16.61 12.30
CA ARG A 37 -7.23 15.87 13.33
C ARG A 37 -8.51 15.23 12.83
N THR A 38 -9.07 15.77 11.75
CA THR A 38 -10.34 15.33 11.19
C THR A 38 -10.08 14.59 9.90
N ILE A 39 -10.21 13.27 9.94
CA ILE A 39 -9.94 12.39 8.80
C ILE A 39 -11.11 11.42 8.68
N LEU A 40 -11.91 11.61 7.63
CA LEU A 40 -12.97 10.71 7.22
C LEU A 40 -12.38 9.56 6.40
N GLU A 41 -12.99 8.39 6.49
CA GLU A 41 -12.54 7.18 5.80
C GLU A 41 -13.70 6.56 5.03
N ALA A 42 -13.43 6.09 3.81
CA ALA A 42 -14.32 5.26 3.01
C ALA A 42 -13.54 4.06 2.45
N GLU A 43 -14.21 2.92 2.34
CA GLU A 43 -13.61 1.70 1.75
C GLU A 43 -13.79 1.65 0.23
N ASP A 44 -14.73 2.43 -0.31
CA ASP A 44 -15.06 2.48 -1.74
C ASP A 44 -15.46 3.89 -2.21
N GLY A 45 -15.47 4.07 -3.53
CA GLY A 45 -15.84 5.33 -4.18
C GLY A 45 -17.26 5.81 -3.87
N PRO A 46 -18.32 4.97 -3.97
CA PRO A 46 -19.70 5.37 -3.64
C PRO A 46 -19.86 5.88 -2.20
N THR A 47 -19.24 5.23 -1.22
CA THR A 47 -19.22 5.67 0.19
C THR A 47 -18.49 7.00 0.33
N GLY A 48 -17.39 7.21 -0.40
CA GLY A 48 -16.69 8.50 -0.45
C GLY A 48 -17.54 9.63 -1.04
N LEU A 49 -18.34 9.35 -2.08
CA LEU A 49 -19.26 10.32 -2.68
C LEU A 49 -20.43 10.66 -1.74
N ASP A 50 -20.97 9.68 -1.01
CA ASP A 50 -22.01 9.92 0.00
C ASP A 50 -21.49 10.79 1.16
N LEU A 51 -20.26 10.55 1.62
CA LEU A 51 -19.60 11.41 2.61
C LEU A 51 -19.39 12.85 2.09
N LEU A 52 -18.98 13.03 0.83
CA LEU A 52 -18.84 14.36 0.21
C LEU A 52 -20.19 15.11 0.11
N GLY A 53 -21.31 14.39 0.01
CA GLY A 53 -22.65 14.99 0.01
C GLY A 53 -23.17 15.39 1.40
N ARG A 54 -22.51 14.97 2.49
CA ARG A 54 -22.99 15.13 3.88
C ARG A 54 -22.04 15.91 4.78
N GLU A 55 -20.73 15.76 4.57
CA GLU A 55 -19.66 16.24 5.44
C GLU A 55 -18.83 17.32 4.75
N THR A 56 -18.23 18.22 5.55
CA THR A 56 -17.32 19.24 5.03
C THR A 56 -15.92 18.65 4.78
N VAL A 57 -15.57 18.43 3.52
CA VAL A 57 -14.27 17.89 3.10
C VAL A 57 -13.45 18.97 2.38
N HIS A 58 -12.18 19.11 2.74
CA HIS A 58 -11.29 20.13 2.17
C HIS A 58 -10.38 19.58 1.07
N PHE A 59 -10.00 18.30 1.17
CA PHE A 59 -9.32 17.56 0.11
C PHE A 59 -9.59 16.06 0.24
N VAL A 60 -9.51 15.36 -0.89
CA VAL A 60 -9.65 13.90 -0.97
C VAL A 60 -8.30 13.27 -1.28
N ILE A 61 -8.00 12.17 -0.60
CA ILE A 61 -6.98 11.20 -1.00
C ILE A 61 -7.72 9.95 -1.47
N VAL A 62 -7.47 9.52 -2.71
CA VAL A 62 -8.20 8.41 -3.34
C VAL A 62 -7.23 7.40 -3.96
N ALA A 63 -7.43 6.12 -3.67
CA ALA A 63 -6.77 5.03 -4.36
C ALA A 63 -7.31 4.91 -5.80
N GLN A 64 -6.43 4.63 -6.75
CA GLN A 64 -6.84 4.45 -8.14
C GLN A 64 -7.48 3.07 -8.35
N ASP A 65 -6.96 2.02 -7.73
CA ASP A 65 -7.42 0.62 -7.87
C ASP A 65 -8.63 0.31 -6.97
N LEU A 66 -9.72 1.08 -7.07
CA LEU A 66 -10.95 0.91 -6.29
C LEU A 66 -12.05 0.12 -7.03
N SER A 67 -12.96 -0.46 -6.25
CA SER A 67 -14.17 -1.18 -6.69
C SER A 67 -15.36 -0.73 -5.83
N PRO A 68 -16.61 -0.66 -6.33
CA PRO A 68 -17.05 -0.99 -7.70
C PRO A 68 -16.70 0.07 -8.75
N MET A 69 -16.17 1.22 -8.35
CA MET A 69 -15.67 2.27 -9.24
C MET A 69 -14.21 2.58 -8.90
N ASN A 70 -13.37 2.77 -9.91
CA ASN A 70 -11.97 3.13 -9.73
C ASN A 70 -11.82 4.63 -9.35
N GLY A 71 -10.63 5.02 -8.90
CA GLY A 71 -10.37 6.41 -8.47
C GLY A 71 -10.46 7.45 -9.60
N ILE A 72 -10.28 7.05 -10.87
CA ILE A 72 -10.42 7.94 -12.03
C ILE A 72 -11.90 8.27 -12.25
N ASP A 73 -12.76 7.26 -12.22
CA ASP A 73 -14.22 7.41 -12.37
C ASP A 73 -14.84 8.12 -11.17
N PHE A 74 -14.36 7.85 -9.95
CA PHE A 74 -14.68 8.66 -8.76
C PHE A 74 -14.35 10.14 -9.00
N THR A 75 -13.17 10.43 -9.54
CA THR A 75 -12.77 11.81 -9.84
C THR A 75 -13.66 12.41 -10.94
N ARG A 76 -13.95 11.68 -12.02
CA ARG A 76 -14.87 12.13 -13.08
C ARG A 76 -16.26 12.48 -12.52
N GLN A 77 -16.79 11.65 -11.61
CA GLN A 77 -18.09 11.88 -10.97
C GLN A 77 -18.05 13.05 -9.96
N LEU A 78 -16.97 13.25 -9.22
CA LEU A 78 -16.78 14.47 -8.41
C LEU A 78 -16.78 15.74 -9.27
N ARG A 79 -16.21 15.65 -10.49
CA ARG A 79 -16.09 16.77 -11.43
C ARG A 79 -17.34 16.99 -12.32
N SER A 80 -18.38 16.16 -12.24
CA SER A 80 -19.65 16.40 -12.94
C SER A 80 -20.40 17.61 -12.38
N GLY A 81 -20.22 17.90 -11.09
CA GLY A 81 -20.96 18.92 -10.35
C GLY A 81 -22.25 18.41 -9.68
N ASP A 82 -22.52 17.10 -9.70
CA ASP A 82 -23.70 16.51 -9.03
C ASP A 82 -23.66 16.72 -7.51
N ILE A 83 -22.46 16.79 -6.92
CA ILE A 83 -22.24 17.12 -5.52
C ILE A 83 -21.93 18.63 -5.41
N VAL A 84 -22.92 19.39 -4.95
CA VAL A 84 -22.86 20.85 -4.82
C VAL A 84 -21.69 21.26 -3.90
N SER A 85 -20.97 22.31 -4.29
CA SER A 85 -19.80 22.88 -3.57
C SER A 85 -18.59 21.93 -3.42
N CYS A 86 -18.59 20.75 -4.07
CA CYS A 86 -17.47 19.81 -4.03
C CYS A 86 -16.66 19.74 -5.34
N ILE A 87 -17.14 20.40 -6.40
CA ILE A 87 -16.61 20.29 -7.76
C ILE A 87 -15.13 20.69 -7.88
N ASP A 88 -14.63 21.57 -7.03
CA ASP A 88 -13.26 22.10 -7.02
C ASP A 88 -12.35 21.51 -5.92
N ILE A 89 -12.88 20.62 -5.06
CA ILE A 89 -12.11 19.95 -4.00
C ILE A 89 -10.88 19.28 -4.60
N ALA A 90 -9.72 19.51 -3.96
CA ALA A 90 -8.47 18.95 -4.43
C ALA A 90 -8.42 17.43 -4.23
N VAL A 91 -7.97 16.71 -5.26
CA VAL A 91 -7.86 15.25 -5.27
C VAL A 91 -6.40 14.85 -5.40
N ILE A 92 -5.90 14.10 -4.41
CA ILE A 92 -4.59 13.46 -4.42
C ILE A 92 -4.83 11.98 -4.74
N MET A 93 -4.49 11.56 -5.96
CA MET A 93 -4.62 10.16 -6.36
C MET A 93 -3.37 9.36 -5.96
N ILE A 94 -3.59 8.15 -5.46
CA ILE A 94 -2.56 7.17 -5.14
C ILE A 94 -2.77 5.94 -6.02
N SER A 95 -1.77 5.51 -6.79
CA SER A 95 -1.83 4.29 -7.62
C SER A 95 -0.67 3.34 -7.33
N THR A 96 -0.85 2.05 -7.62
CA THR A 96 0.26 1.08 -7.69
C THR A 96 1.01 1.14 -9.03
N GLU A 97 0.41 1.77 -10.05
CA GLU A 97 0.97 1.95 -11.38
C GLU A 97 1.66 3.32 -11.54
N SER A 98 2.77 3.33 -12.27
CA SER A 98 3.56 4.54 -12.56
C SER A 98 3.75 4.82 -14.05
N SER A 99 2.92 4.22 -14.91
CA SER A 99 3.00 4.43 -16.36
C SER A 99 2.69 5.88 -16.72
N ARG A 100 3.26 6.36 -17.84
CA ARG A 100 3.05 7.73 -18.29
C ARG A 100 1.60 7.94 -18.72
N GLU A 101 1.01 6.89 -19.25
CA GLU A 101 -0.36 6.74 -19.72
C GLU A 101 -1.34 6.95 -18.56
N MET A 102 -1.17 6.21 -17.45
CA MET A 102 -1.94 6.37 -16.21
C MET A 102 -1.81 7.79 -15.62
N VAL A 103 -0.59 8.34 -15.56
CA VAL A 103 -0.37 9.72 -15.09
C VAL A 103 -1.09 10.75 -15.97
N VAL A 104 -1.14 10.55 -17.28
CA VAL A 104 -1.89 11.41 -18.22
C VAL A 104 -3.40 11.23 -18.03
N GLU A 105 -3.91 10.01 -17.83
CA GLU A 105 -5.34 9.77 -17.63
C GLU A 105 -5.85 10.40 -16.32
N ALA A 106 -5.16 10.18 -15.19
CA ALA A 106 -5.48 10.84 -13.91
C ALA A 106 -5.47 12.38 -14.04
N ARG A 107 -4.47 12.93 -14.74
CA ARG A 107 -4.35 14.38 -15.03
C ARG A 107 -5.45 14.89 -15.98
N ASN A 108 -6.12 14.02 -16.72
CA ASN A 108 -7.23 14.37 -17.61
C ASN A 108 -8.61 14.23 -16.92
N SER A 109 -8.76 13.36 -15.90
CA SER A 109 -9.99 13.25 -15.10
C SER A 109 -10.18 14.38 -14.07
N GLY A 110 -9.17 15.22 -13.85
CA GLY A 110 -9.25 16.36 -12.92
C GLY A 110 -8.61 16.11 -11.55
N VAL A 111 -7.70 15.14 -11.45
CA VAL A 111 -6.82 14.94 -10.27
C VAL A 111 -5.87 16.14 -10.12
N THR A 112 -5.64 16.56 -8.87
CA THR A 112 -4.78 17.71 -8.53
C THR A 112 -3.31 17.29 -8.40
N GLU A 113 -3.04 16.21 -7.67
CA GLU A 113 -1.71 15.66 -7.43
C GLU A 113 -1.74 14.13 -7.51
N PHE A 114 -0.62 13.52 -7.90
CA PHE A 114 -0.51 12.07 -8.10
C PHE A 114 0.69 11.51 -7.30
N LEU A 115 0.49 10.33 -6.72
CA LEU A 115 1.47 9.56 -5.96
C LEU A 115 1.46 8.09 -6.39
N VAL A 116 2.64 7.50 -6.41
CA VAL A 116 2.88 6.08 -6.69
C VAL A 116 3.17 5.38 -5.36
N LYS A 117 2.55 4.22 -5.10
CA LYS A 117 2.90 3.33 -3.97
C LYS A 117 4.27 2.64 -4.28
N PRO A 118 5.17 2.42 -3.30
CA PRO A 118 4.99 2.64 -1.86
C PRO A 118 5.10 4.11 -1.46
N LEU A 119 4.23 4.52 -0.54
CA LEU A 119 4.18 5.88 -0.02
C LEU A 119 5.21 6.09 1.10
N SER A 120 5.86 7.26 1.11
CA SER A 120 6.52 7.79 2.29
C SER A 120 5.71 8.94 2.89
N THR A 121 5.78 9.11 4.20
CA THR A 121 5.17 10.23 4.93
C THR A 121 5.61 11.58 4.35
N GLU A 122 6.88 11.71 3.95
CA GLU A 122 7.39 12.90 3.27
C GLU A 122 6.78 13.12 1.88
N SER A 123 6.63 12.06 1.06
CA SER A 123 6.06 12.17 -0.28
C SER A 123 4.57 12.54 -0.25
N LEU A 124 3.82 11.94 0.67
CA LEU A 124 2.41 12.29 0.94
C LEU A 124 2.30 13.75 1.41
N PHE A 125 3.10 14.12 2.42
CA PHE A 125 3.14 15.47 2.97
C PHE A 125 3.41 16.54 1.91
N ARG A 126 4.40 16.30 1.05
CA ARG A 126 4.78 17.23 -0.02
C ARG A 126 3.60 17.52 -0.96
N ARG A 127 2.73 16.53 -1.23
CA ARG A 127 1.52 16.71 -2.05
C ARG A 127 0.40 17.41 -1.30
N VAL A 128 0.12 17.01 -0.06
CA VAL A 128 -0.88 17.66 0.80
C VAL A 128 -0.54 19.14 0.98
N ARG A 129 0.72 19.47 1.28
CA ARG A 129 1.20 20.86 1.35
C ARG A 129 1.08 21.59 0.00
N ASN A 130 1.41 20.95 -1.12
CA ASN A 130 1.23 21.59 -2.43
C ASN A 130 -0.25 21.92 -2.71
N VAL A 131 -1.16 21.01 -2.39
CA VAL A 131 -2.62 21.21 -2.51
C VAL A 131 -3.11 22.37 -1.65
N LEU A 132 -2.74 22.41 -0.37
CA LEU A 132 -3.23 23.40 0.59
C LEU A 132 -2.60 24.79 0.42
N VAL A 133 -1.31 24.86 0.06
CA VAL A 133 -0.53 26.11 0.03
C VAL A 133 -0.42 26.71 -1.37
N ASN A 134 -0.41 25.88 -2.41
CA ASN A 134 -0.26 26.29 -3.80
C ASN A 134 -1.44 25.80 -4.66
N PRO A 135 -2.70 26.16 -4.32
CA PRO A 135 -3.87 25.76 -5.09
C PRO A 135 -3.73 26.28 -6.53
N ARG A 136 -3.84 25.36 -7.50
CA ARG A 136 -3.84 25.73 -8.92
C ARG A 136 -5.18 26.36 -9.28
N ALA A 137 -5.17 27.24 -10.28
CA ALA A 137 -6.41 27.77 -10.85
C ALA A 137 -7.33 26.62 -11.26
N PHE A 138 -8.59 26.68 -10.85
CA PHE A 138 -9.60 25.71 -11.27
C PHE A 138 -10.20 26.13 -12.60
N VAL A 139 -10.38 25.17 -13.52
CA VAL A 139 -10.84 25.40 -14.89
C VAL A 139 -12.08 24.55 -15.12
N GLN A 140 -13.13 25.18 -15.65
CA GLN A 140 -14.35 24.53 -16.10
C GLN A 140 -14.63 24.95 -17.54
N SER A 141 -14.69 23.98 -18.44
CA SER A 141 -15.01 24.13 -19.86
C SER A 141 -15.98 23.01 -20.30
N GLN A 142 -16.36 22.97 -21.59
CA GLN A 142 -17.20 21.88 -22.11
C GLN A 142 -16.51 20.51 -22.02
N ASP A 143 -15.19 20.47 -22.19
CA ASP A 143 -14.40 19.22 -22.30
C ASP A 143 -13.53 18.93 -21.07
N PHE A 144 -13.53 19.79 -20.05
CA PHE A 144 -12.75 19.60 -18.84
C PHE A 144 -13.26 20.39 -17.63
N THR A 145 -13.34 19.70 -16.50
CA THR A 145 -13.53 20.30 -15.18
C THR A 145 -12.41 19.80 -14.26
N GLY A 146 -11.55 20.71 -13.80
CA GLY A 146 -10.42 20.34 -12.95
C GLY A 146 -9.35 21.43 -12.78
N PRO A 147 -8.29 21.16 -12.01
CA PRO A 147 -7.16 22.08 -11.85
C PRO A 147 -6.40 22.27 -13.17
N ASP A 148 -5.87 23.47 -13.41
CA ASP A 148 -5.18 23.79 -14.67
C ASP A 148 -4.04 22.79 -14.96
N ARG A 149 -4.13 22.15 -16.14
CA ARG A 149 -3.15 21.19 -16.63
C ARG A 149 -1.84 21.86 -17.09
N ARG A 150 -1.79 23.20 -17.16
CA ARG A 150 -0.60 24.01 -17.46
C ARG A 150 0.36 24.07 -16.26
N SER A 151 1.06 22.96 -16.01
CA SER A 151 2.27 22.96 -15.15
C SER A 151 3.37 23.82 -15.79
N LEU A 152 4.21 24.47 -14.97
CA LEU A 152 5.35 25.31 -15.38
C LEU A 152 6.39 24.62 -16.29
N THR A 153 6.30 23.30 -16.51
CA THR A 153 7.30 22.48 -17.22
C THR A 153 6.76 21.60 -18.34
N LEU A 154 5.47 21.65 -18.70
CA LEU A 154 4.93 20.88 -19.83
C LEU A 154 3.96 21.72 -20.68
N PRO A 155 4.05 21.66 -22.02
CA PRO A 155 3.11 22.35 -22.89
C PRO A 155 1.68 21.81 -22.69
N PRO A 156 0.65 22.65 -22.87
CA PRO A 156 -0.73 22.17 -22.85
C PRO A 156 -0.95 21.17 -24.01
N PRO A 157 -1.77 20.12 -23.81
CA PRO A 157 -2.36 19.44 -24.94
C PRO A 157 -3.29 20.44 -25.65
N ASP A 158 -3.03 20.62 -26.93
CA ASP A 158 -3.72 21.50 -27.87
C ASP A 158 -3.59 23.02 -27.63
N GLN A 159 -3.44 23.76 -28.72
CA GLN A 159 -3.03 25.17 -28.75
C GLN A 159 -4.19 26.15 -28.44
N ILE A 160 -5.11 25.78 -27.55
CA ILE A 160 -6.30 26.56 -27.24
C ILE A 160 -5.98 27.64 -26.20
N GLU A 161 -6.50 28.85 -26.45
CA GLU A 161 -6.07 30.10 -25.82
C GLU A 161 -6.16 30.16 -24.28
N ARG A 162 -5.39 31.10 -23.73
CA ARG A 162 -5.33 31.40 -22.30
C ARG A 162 -6.59 32.14 -21.86
N ARG A 163 -7.22 31.69 -20.79
CA ARG A 163 -8.16 32.49 -19.98
C ARG A 163 -7.84 32.29 -18.50
N VAL A 164 -7.87 33.39 -17.74
CA VAL A 164 -7.45 33.45 -16.34
C VAL A 164 -8.68 33.27 -15.44
N ALA A 165 -8.62 32.30 -14.53
CA ALA A 165 -9.62 32.18 -13.45
C ALA A 165 -9.25 33.12 -12.29
N PRO A 166 -10.22 33.77 -11.62
CA PRO A 166 -9.96 34.59 -10.44
C PRO A 166 -9.49 33.73 -9.24
N PRO A 167 -8.63 34.26 -8.36
CA PRO A 167 -8.13 33.52 -7.20
C PRO A 167 -9.20 33.34 -6.12
N LEU A 168 -9.19 32.18 -5.46
CA LEU A 168 -10.08 31.85 -4.34
C LEU A 168 -9.72 32.66 -3.06
N PRO A 169 -10.71 33.00 -2.21
CA PRO A 169 -10.49 33.67 -0.95
C PRO A 169 -9.76 32.76 0.06
N ARG A 170 -8.89 33.34 0.89
CA ARG A 170 -8.14 32.63 1.94
C ARG A 170 -8.96 32.54 3.25
N PRO A 171 -8.89 31.44 4.02
CA PRO A 171 -9.44 31.37 5.37
C PRO A 171 -8.80 32.38 6.33
N VAL A 172 -9.55 32.82 7.34
CA VAL A 172 -9.13 33.78 8.36
C VAL A 172 -8.80 33.05 9.68
N PRO A 173 -7.74 33.41 10.43
CA PRO A 173 -7.38 32.71 11.66
C PRO A 173 -8.35 32.97 12.83
N LEU A 174 -8.55 31.97 13.69
CA LEU A 174 -9.22 32.10 14.99
C LEU A 174 -8.29 31.68 16.14
N VAL A 175 -8.54 32.20 17.34
CA VAL A 175 -7.54 32.40 18.40
C VAL A 175 -7.59 31.35 19.52
N GLN A 176 -6.45 30.68 19.74
CA GLN A 176 -5.85 30.13 20.98
C GLN A 176 -6.64 29.25 22.00
N PRO A 177 -5.96 28.41 22.82
CA PRO A 177 -6.54 27.18 23.41
C PRO A 177 -6.78 27.22 24.94
N ALA A 178 -7.51 26.22 25.46
CA ALA A 178 -7.61 25.95 26.91
C ALA A 178 -7.79 24.46 27.27
N GLY A 179 -6.87 23.91 28.09
CA GLY A 179 -6.98 22.61 28.80
C GLY A 179 -6.88 21.35 27.94
N GLY A 180 -6.39 20.19 28.40
CA GLY A 180 -5.79 19.76 29.67
C GLY A 180 -5.44 18.25 29.57
N PRO A 181 -4.60 17.66 30.45
CA PRO A 181 -4.09 16.30 30.23
C PRO A 181 -5.07 15.19 30.66
N ILE A 182 -5.20 14.14 29.83
CA ILE A 182 -6.02 12.94 30.11
C ILE A 182 -5.12 11.78 30.58
N ARG A 183 -5.57 11.04 31.61
CA ARG A 183 -4.84 9.91 32.22
C ARG A 183 -5.04 8.60 31.46
N LEU A 184 -4.01 7.74 31.46
CA LEU A 184 -4.13 6.33 31.09
C LEU A 184 -5.00 5.55 32.09
N VAL A 185 -5.77 4.59 31.58
CA VAL A 185 -6.30 3.45 32.33
C VAL A 185 -5.80 2.16 31.65
N SER A 186 -5.26 1.24 32.45
CA SER A 186 -4.75 -0.05 32.02
C SER A 186 -5.84 -1.11 32.07
N SER A 187 -5.83 -2.07 31.13
CA SER A 187 -6.65 -3.29 31.18
C SER A 187 -5.77 -4.55 31.00
N PRO A 188 -5.96 -5.62 31.81
CA PRO A 188 -5.11 -6.81 31.78
C PRO A 188 -5.74 -8.05 31.12
N SER A 189 -4.89 -9.06 30.84
CA SER A 189 -5.21 -10.51 30.72
C SER A 189 -6.15 -10.99 29.59
N SER A 190 -6.13 -12.25 29.12
CA SER A 190 -5.08 -13.30 28.99
C SER A 190 -5.73 -14.55 28.38
N GLU A 191 -5.22 -15.12 27.28
CA GLU A 191 -5.76 -16.37 26.69
C GLU A 191 -4.67 -17.26 26.01
N PRO A 192 -4.96 -18.53 25.63
CA PRO A 192 -4.09 -19.66 25.99
C PRO A 192 -3.03 -20.04 24.94
N ARG A 193 -1.91 -20.63 25.43
CA ARG A 193 -0.86 -21.21 24.58
C ARG A 193 -1.25 -22.60 24.08
N ARG A 194 -1.08 -22.84 22.77
CA ARG A 194 -1.03 -24.19 22.17
C ARG A 194 0.38 -24.54 21.68
N ALA A 195 0.58 -25.80 21.31
CA ALA A 195 1.88 -26.48 21.28
C ALA A 195 2.95 -25.76 20.43
N GLN A 196 4.13 -25.54 21.04
CA GLN A 196 5.30 -24.99 20.36
C GLN A 196 6.06 -26.12 19.63
N PRO A 197 6.73 -25.82 18.50
CA PRO A 197 7.56 -26.80 17.79
C PRO A 197 8.71 -27.31 18.68
N THR A 198 9.17 -28.53 18.42
CA THR A 198 10.28 -29.15 19.16
C THR A 198 11.61 -28.49 18.80
N VAL A 199 12.07 -27.59 19.67
CA VAL A 199 13.29 -26.78 19.49
C VAL A 199 14.33 -27.19 20.53
N ASP A 200 15.61 -27.18 20.16
CA ASP A 200 16.70 -27.51 21.08
C ASP A 200 16.90 -26.44 22.18
N SER A 201 17.74 -26.74 23.17
CA SER A 201 18.03 -25.84 24.31
C SER A 201 18.65 -24.49 23.94
N LYS A 202 19.01 -24.27 22.66
CA LYS A 202 19.60 -23.05 22.12
C LYS A 202 18.73 -22.39 21.05
N GLY A 203 17.48 -22.80 20.88
CA GLY A 203 16.57 -22.21 19.89
C GLY A 203 16.66 -22.79 18.48
N ARG A 204 17.38 -23.90 18.26
CA ARG A 204 17.61 -24.46 16.92
C ARG A 204 16.65 -25.61 16.59
N ARG A 205 16.33 -25.74 15.31
CA ARG A 205 15.72 -26.95 14.71
C ARG A 205 16.59 -27.43 13.56
N ARG A 206 16.76 -28.75 13.45
CA ARG A 206 17.44 -29.43 12.33
C ARG A 206 16.39 -30.04 11.40
N PHE A 207 16.69 -30.03 10.12
CA PHE A 207 15.86 -30.58 9.04
C PHE A 207 16.71 -31.45 8.13
N VAL A 208 16.19 -32.61 7.73
CA VAL A 208 16.88 -33.49 6.77
C VAL A 208 16.56 -33.11 5.31
N PRO A 209 17.35 -33.53 4.31
CA PRO A 209 17.05 -33.25 2.91
C PRO A 209 15.64 -33.73 2.51
N GLY A 210 14.86 -32.85 1.89
CA GLY A 210 13.47 -33.10 1.52
C GLY A 210 12.43 -32.84 2.62
N GLU A 211 12.84 -32.56 3.87
CA GLU A 211 11.89 -32.29 4.97
C GLU A 211 11.13 -30.98 4.73
N MET A 212 9.80 -31.04 4.88
CA MET A 212 8.92 -29.87 4.86
C MET A 212 9.07 -29.08 6.16
N ILE A 213 9.39 -27.79 6.03
CA ILE A 213 9.55 -26.86 7.16
C ILE A 213 8.19 -26.26 7.56
N PHE A 214 7.41 -25.85 6.55
CA PHE A 214 6.01 -25.46 6.61
C PHE A 214 5.41 -25.50 5.19
N ALA A 215 4.09 -25.64 5.09
CA ALA A 215 3.35 -25.58 3.84
C ALA A 215 2.80 -24.16 3.54
N GLU A 216 2.40 -23.93 2.29
CA GLU A 216 1.65 -22.73 1.90
C GLU A 216 0.28 -22.72 2.58
N GLY A 217 -0.22 -21.53 2.96
CA GLY A 217 -1.52 -21.37 3.61
C GLY A 217 -1.57 -21.74 5.09
N GLU A 218 -0.50 -22.30 5.67
CA GLU A 218 -0.42 -22.54 7.11
C GLU A 218 -0.34 -21.20 7.89
N PRO A 219 -0.87 -21.13 9.13
CA PRO A 219 -0.59 -20.00 10.02
C PRO A 219 0.89 -19.98 10.44
N GLY A 220 1.48 -18.79 10.62
CA GLY A 220 2.89 -18.63 11.00
C GLY A 220 3.07 -18.01 12.39
N ASP A 221 3.61 -18.78 13.34
CA ASP A 221 3.94 -18.33 14.70
C ASP A 221 5.46 -18.25 15.00
N VAL A 222 6.29 -18.79 14.08
CA VAL A 222 7.75 -18.72 14.09
C VAL A 222 8.32 -18.32 12.73
N ALA A 223 9.43 -17.59 12.74
CA ALA A 223 10.32 -17.38 11.59
C ALA A 223 11.63 -18.14 11.79
N TYR A 224 12.42 -18.27 10.73
CA TYR A 224 13.65 -19.06 10.73
C TYR A 224 14.81 -18.27 10.15
N VAL A 225 16.00 -18.43 10.73
CA VAL A 225 17.27 -17.98 10.15
C VAL A 225 18.12 -19.22 9.85
N VAL A 226 18.57 -19.39 8.62
CA VAL A 226 19.45 -20.51 8.24
C VAL A 226 20.83 -20.28 8.85
N GLU A 227 21.29 -21.15 9.74
CA GLU A 227 22.69 -21.15 10.22
C GLU A 227 23.58 -21.98 9.28
N SER A 228 23.08 -23.11 8.79
CA SER A 228 23.75 -23.94 7.79
C SER A 228 22.73 -24.69 6.93
N GLY A 229 23.08 -24.99 5.68
CA GLY A 229 22.21 -25.69 4.74
C GLY A 229 21.56 -24.76 3.72
N VAL A 230 20.56 -25.29 3.00
CA VAL A 230 19.81 -24.57 1.97
C VAL A 230 18.32 -24.93 2.07
N VAL A 231 17.47 -23.90 2.08
CA VAL A 231 16.02 -24.03 2.03
C VAL A 231 15.52 -23.59 0.65
N SER A 232 14.65 -24.39 0.03
CA SER A 232 13.90 -24.00 -1.16
C SER A 232 12.54 -23.43 -0.75
N ILE A 233 12.18 -22.28 -1.32
CA ILE A 233 10.86 -21.66 -1.20
C ILE A 233 10.13 -21.88 -2.53
N PHE A 234 8.95 -22.49 -2.47
CA PHE A 234 8.20 -22.90 -3.64
C PHE A 234 6.70 -22.71 -3.43
N LYS A 235 5.97 -22.57 -4.55
CA LYS A 235 4.53 -22.34 -4.58
C LYS A 235 3.84 -23.50 -5.29
N GLN A 236 2.68 -23.92 -4.79
CA GLN A 236 1.82 -24.84 -5.55
C GLN A 236 1.02 -24.02 -6.57
N VAL A 237 1.15 -24.31 -7.87
CA VAL A 237 0.36 -23.67 -8.93
C VAL A 237 -0.24 -24.76 -9.81
N GLU A 238 -1.55 -24.91 -9.77
CA GLU A 238 -2.26 -26.07 -10.32
C GLU A 238 -1.67 -27.38 -9.75
N GLU A 239 -1.20 -28.31 -10.59
CA GLU A 239 -0.53 -29.55 -10.14
C GLU A 239 1.01 -29.44 -10.05
N HIS A 240 1.60 -28.26 -10.29
CA HIS A 240 3.06 -28.10 -10.37
C HIS A 240 3.65 -27.34 -9.15
N GLU A 241 4.82 -27.80 -8.68
CA GLU A 241 5.63 -27.07 -7.69
C GLU A 241 6.56 -26.08 -8.41
N VAL A 242 6.31 -24.78 -8.23
CA VAL A 242 7.14 -23.71 -8.81
C VAL A 242 8.12 -23.20 -7.77
N GLU A 243 9.42 -23.45 -7.97
CA GLU A 243 10.46 -22.85 -7.11
C GLU A 243 10.46 -21.32 -7.30
N LEU A 244 10.28 -20.57 -6.20
CA LEU A 244 10.39 -19.11 -6.19
C LEU A 244 11.85 -18.68 -5.98
N GLY A 245 12.58 -19.36 -5.08
CA GLY A 245 14.01 -19.17 -4.88
C GLY A 245 14.59 -20.00 -3.73
N ARG A 246 15.90 -19.86 -3.49
CA ARG A 246 16.62 -20.58 -2.41
C ARG A 246 17.24 -19.62 -1.41
N ILE A 247 17.15 -20.01 -0.14
CA ILE A 247 17.65 -19.26 1.01
C ILE A 247 18.78 -20.08 1.64
N ARG A 248 19.93 -19.43 1.82
CA ARG A 248 21.18 -20.00 2.34
C ARG A 248 21.50 -19.41 3.72
N THR A 249 22.61 -19.82 4.33
CA THR A 249 23.16 -19.28 5.59
C THR A 249 23.01 -17.75 5.72
N ASN A 250 22.60 -17.31 6.90
CA ASN A 250 22.20 -15.95 7.30
C ASN A 250 20.92 -15.42 6.63
N GLY A 251 20.32 -16.14 5.69
CA GLY A 251 19.02 -15.83 5.14
C GLY A 251 17.89 -16.07 6.14
N VAL A 252 16.96 -15.13 6.21
CA VAL A 252 15.74 -15.21 7.02
C VAL A 252 14.59 -15.66 6.13
N PHE A 253 13.68 -16.49 6.65
CA PHE A 253 12.48 -16.91 5.95
C PHE A 253 11.30 -17.20 6.90
N GLY A 254 10.09 -17.03 6.38
CA GLY A 254 8.86 -17.19 7.16
C GLY A 254 8.59 -16.02 8.11
N GLU A 255 9.27 -14.89 7.94
CA GLU A 255 9.12 -13.65 8.71
C GLU A 255 7.83 -12.89 8.38
N MET A 256 7.36 -12.95 7.13
CA MET A 256 6.21 -12.15 6.67
C MET A 256 4.96 -12.38 7.53
N ALA A 257 4.58 -13.65 7.72
CA ALA A 257 3.43 -14.07 8.53
C ALA A 257 3.51 -13.64 10.01
N LEU A 258 4.70 -13.32 10.52
CA LEU A 258 4.91 -12.82 11.87
C LEU A 258 4.81 -11.29 11.96
N ILE A 259 4.80 -10.59 10.84
CA ILE A 259 4.68 -9.12 10.82
C ILE A 259 3.24 -8.74 10.44
N ASP A 260 2.70 -9.31 9.35
CA ASP A 260 1.37 -8.99 8.84
C ASP A 260 0.24 -9.90 9.39
N GLY A 261 0.57 -11.05 9.98
CA GLY A 261 -0.41 -12.01 10.50
C GLY A 261 -1.10 -12.87 9.43
N GLU A 262 -0.76 -12.69 8.15
CA GLU A 262 -1.34 -13.42 7.02
C GLU A 262 -0.68 -14.81 6.86
N PRO A 263 -1.40 -15.84 6.39
CA PRO A 263 -0.88 -17.21 6.23
C PRO A 263 0.42 -17.32 5.39
N ARG A 264 1.16 -18.43 5.49
CA ARG A 264 2.38 -18.66 4.69
C ARG A 264 2.11 -18.44 3.19
N MET A 265 2.83 -17.51 2.57
CA MET A 265 2.65 -17.16 1.14
C MET A 265 3.09 -18.28 0.17
N ALA A 266 4.02 -19.10 0.63
CA ALA A 266 4.69 -20.16 -0.09
C ALA A 266 5.14 -21.24 0.91
N ALA A 267 5.40 -22.44 0.41
CA ALA A 267 5.95 -23.54 1.18
C ALA A 267 7.48 -23.45 1.30
N ALA A 268 8.05 -24.09 2.33
CA ALA A 268 9.49 -24.17 2.55
C ALA A 268 9.93 -25.63 2.79
N ARG A 269 10.97 -26.07 2.08
CA ARG A 269 11.54 -27.43 2.17
C ARG A 269 13.06 -27.37 2.27
N ALA A 270 13.66 -28.17 3.14
CA ALA A 270 15.11 -28.32 3.21
C ALA A 270 15.62 -29.04 1.95
N VAL A 271 16.64 -28.49 1.29
CA VAL A 271 17.28 -29.11 0.10
C VAL A 271 18.40 -30.06 0.51
N GLU A 272 19.08 -29.74 1.62
CA GLU A 272 20.15 -30.51 2.24
C GLU A 272 19.99 -30.48 3.77
N ASP A 273 20.89 -31.15 4.52
CA ASP A 273 20.90 -31.11 5.99
C ASP A 273 20.98 -29.64 6.47
N THR A 274 19.87 -29.14 7.01
CA THR A 274 19.68 -27.72 7.30
C THR A 274 19.47 -27.49 8.79
N VAL A 275 20.14 -26.48 9.33
CA VAL A 275 20.01 -26.04 10.73
C VAL A 275 19.50 -24.61 10.72
N CYS A 276 18.36 -24.39 11.37
CA CYS A 276 17.76 -23.07 11.49
C CYS A 276 17.66 -22.65 12.97
N LEU A 277 18.01 -21.40 13.24
CA LEU A 277 17.60 -20.71 14.47
C LEU A 277 16.11 -20.33 14.32
N VAL A 278 15.30 -20.72 15.30
CA VAL A 278 13.86 -20.42 15.36
C VAL A 278 13.67 -19.10 16.10
N ILE A 279 12.98 -18.15 15.45
CA ILE A 279 12.60 -16.85 16.04
C ILE A 279 11.09 -16.89 16.34
N PRO A 280 10.68 -16.98 17.61
CA PRO A 280 9.26 -16.97 17.96
C PRO A 280 8.62 -15.60 17.77
N MET A 281 7.35 -15.57 17.35
CA MET A 281 6.53 -14.36 17.24
C MET A 281 6.52 -13.50 18.51
N ALA A 282 6.59 -14.11 19.69
CA ALA A 282 6.68 -13.38 20.96
C ALA A 282 7.93 -12.49 21.08
N ALA A 283 9.07 -12.95 20.56
CA ALA A 283 10.32 -12.18 20.55
C ALA A 283 10.23 -11.00 19.57
N LEU A 284 9.63 -11.23 18.39
CA LEU A 284 9.44 -10.19 17.38
C LEU A 284 8.43 -9.12 17.85
N ARG A 285 7.27 -9.53 18.41
CA ARG A 285 6.26 -8.61 18.98
C ARG A 285 6.82 -7.68 20.04
N THR A 286 7.76 -8.15 20.86
CA THR A 286 8.39 -7.31 21.90
C THR A 286 9.26 -6.20 21.30
N GLN A 287 9.77 -6.37 20.08
CA GLN A 287 10.48 -5.32 19.35
C GLN A 287 9.52 -4.47 18.52
N LEU A 288 8.58 -5.08 17.78
CA LEU A 288 7.56 -4.35 17.01
C LEU A 288 6.76 -3.39 17.91
N GLY A 289 6.37 -3.78 19.13
CA GLY A 289 5.70 -2.89 20.08
C GLY A 289 6.54 -1.73 20.65
N LYS A 290 7.83 -1.66 20.31
CA LYS A 290 8.74 -0.52 20.59
C LYS A 290 9.11 0.25 19.33
N THR A 291 8.81 -0.29 18.16
CA THR A 291 9.08 0.31 16.86
C THR A 291 8.06 1.44 16.61
N PRO A 292 8.48 2.62 16.10
CA PRO A 292 7.54 3.67 15.73
C PRO A 292 6.51 3.16 14.71
N GLU A 293 5.24 3.56 14.86
CA GLU A 293 4.13 3.08 14.02
C GLU A 293 4.43 3.20 12.52
N LEU A 294 5.06 4.30 12.10
CA LEU A 294 5.48 4.52 10.71
C LEU A 294 6.41 3.42 10.17
N VAL A 295 7.31 2.86 10.98
CA VAL A 295 8.24 1.82 10.53
C VAL A 295 7.51 0.47 10.39
N ILE A 296 6.62 0.13 11.33
CA ILE A 296 5.73 -1.04 11.22
C ILE A 296 4.91 -0.96 9.93
N LEU A 297 4.34 0.21 9.69
CA LEU A 297 3.48 0.53 8.58
C LEU A 297 4.19 0.49 7.20
N VAL A 298 5.43 0.98 7.13
CA VAL A 298 6.29 0.80 5.93
C VAL A 298 6.61 -0.67 5.73
N MET A 299 6.88 -1.44 6.80
CA MET A 299 7.09 -2.88 6.71
C MET A 299 5.83 -3.61 6.20
N GLU A 300 4.65 -3.34 6.74
CA GLU A 300 3.37 -3.90 6.26
C GLU A 300 3.12 -3.61 4.77
N THR A 301 3.40 -2.37 4.33
CA THR A 301 3.25 -1.99 2.91
C THR A 301 4.22 -2.77 2.02
N LEU A 302 5.51 -2.81 2.37
CA LEU A 302 6.52 -3.56 1.62
C LEU A 302 6.23 -5.06 1.60
N LEU A 303 5.73 -5.62 2.71
CA LEU A 303 5.33 -7.02 2.79
C LEU A 303 4.17 -7.29 1.84
N HIS A 304 3.13 -6.45 1.81
CA HIS A 304 2.00 -6.58 0.90
C HIS A 304 2.46 -6.60 -0.58
N ASP A 305 3.36 -5.70 -0.95
CA ASP A 305 3.94 -5.66 -2.31
C ASP A 305 4.77 -6.91 -2.63
N ILE A 306 5.59 -7.38 -1.68
CA ILE A 306 6.32 -8.66 -1.81
C ILE A 306 5.36 -9.85 -1.92
N ARG A 307 4.23 -9.85 -1.19
CA ARG A 307 3.17 -10.87 -1.32
C ARG A 307 2.55 -10.86 -2.71
N ARG A 308 2.28 -9.68 -3.27
CA ARG A 308 1.75 -9.52 -4.63
C ARG A 308 2.74 -10.05 -5.67
N MET A 309 3.97 -9.56 -5.65
CA MET A 309 5.04 -9.99 -6.57
C MET A 309 5.29 -11.51 -6.47
N GLY A 310 5.30 -12.08 -5.27
CA GLY A 310 5.48 -13.53 -5.07
C GLY A 310 4.37 -14.39 -5.71
N ARG A 311 3.12 -13.93 -5.69
CA ARG A 311 2.00 -14.59 -6.39
C ARG A 311 2.14 -14.47 -7.91
N GLU A 312 2.41 -13.28 -8.41
CA GLU A 312 2.58 -13.00 -9.85
C GLU A 312 3.77 -13.80 -10.43
N LEU A 313 4.92 -13.82 -9.74
CA LEU A 313 6.09 -14.61 -10.12
C LEU A 313 5.81 -16.12 -10.20
N GLY A 314 5.02 -16.65 -9.26
CA GLY A 314 4.59 -18.05 -9.28
C GLY A 314 3.76 -18.39 -10.52
N GLN A 315 2.76 -17.55 -10.85
CA GLN A 315 1.93 -17.71 -12.03
C GLN A 315 2.74 -17.60 -13.34
N ILE A 316 3.61 -16.59 -13.45
CA ILE A 316 4.44 -16.39 -14.65
C ILE A 316 5.38 -17.57 -14.86
N ARG A 317 6.03 -18.09 -13.80
CA ARG A 317 6.92 -19.26 -13.91
C ARG A 317 6.14 -20.52 -14.31
N ALA A 318 4.95 -20.78 -13.74
CA ALA A 318 4.10 -21.90 -14.14
C ALA A 318 3.75 -21.87 -15.64
N ILE A 319 3.37 -20.69 -16.16
CA ILE A 319 3.08 -20.51 -17.59
C ILE A 319 4.31 -20.76 -18.47
N LEU A 320 5.49 -20.31 -18.04
CA LEU A 320 6.75 -20.52 -18.78
C LEU A 320 7.20 -21.98 -18.77
N GLU A 321 7.04 -22.70 -17.65
CA GLU A 321 7.34 -24.13 -17.57
C GLU A 321 6.38 -24.96 -18.41
N ARG A 322 5.08 -24.63 -18.41
CA ARG A 322 4.09 -25.23 -19.30
C ARG A 322 4.44 -25.04 -20.78
N LYS A 323 4.79 -23.81 -21.21
CA LYS A 323 5.21 -23.55 -22.60
C LYS A 323 6.46 -24.35 -23.00
N ARG A 324 7.45 -24.47 -22.11
CA ARG A 324 8.63 -25.31 -22.35
C ARG A 324 8.28 -26.79 -22.49
N ALA A 325 7.35 -27.30 -21.67
CA ALA A 325 6.86 -28.66 -21.80
C ALA A 325 6.12 -28.88 -23.13
N GLU A 326 5.26 -27.94 -23.55
CA GLU A 326 4.54 -27.99 -24.83
C GLU A 326 5.50 -27.92 -26.05
N GLU A 327 6.54 -27.09 -26.01
CA GLU A 327 7.59 -27.02 -27.04
C GLU A 327 8.44 -28.31 -27.13
N THR A 328 8.68 -28.98 -26.00
CA THR A 328 9.48 -30.22 -25.94
C THR A 328 8.72 -31.45 -26.49
N VAL A 329 7.39 -31.37 -26.61
CA VAL A 329 6.49 -32.48 -27.01
C VAL A 329 6.11 -32.42 -28.50
N SER A 330 6.75 -31.58 -29.31
CA SER A 330 6.55 -31.51 -30.77
C SER A 330 7.72 -32.15 -31.56
N PRO A 331 7.76 -33.50 -31.71
CA PRO A 331 8.78 -34.15 -32.53
C PRO A 331 8.45 -34.07 -34.03
N ALA A 332 9.48 -33.71 -34.81
CA ALA A 332 9.71 -34.09 -36.20
C ALA A 332 8.47 -34.32 -37.09
N ARG A 333 8.00 -33.25 -37.76
CA ARG A 333 7.45 -33.36 -39.12
C ARG A 333 8.33 -32.61 -40.12
N ASN A 334 9.29 -33.35 -40.67
CA ASN A 334 9.83 -33.13 -42.01
C ASN A 334 10.33 -34.49 -42.52
N ASP A 335 9.45 -35.17 -43.27
CA ASP A 335 9.81 -36.37 -44.03
C ASP A 335 10.74 -35.99 -45.19
N PRO A 336 11.80 -36.77 -45.47
CA PRO A 336 12.56 -36.67 -46.70
C PRO A 336 12.02 -37.66 -47.75
N SER A 337 11.29 -37.17 -48.75
CA SER A 337 11.00 -37.87 -50.02
C SER A 337 10.62 -36.88 -51.12
#